data_AF-A0A7J9FZW2-F1
#
_entry.id   AF-A0A7J9FZW2-F1
#
_cell.length_a   1.000
_cell.length_b   1.000
_cell.length_c   1.000
_cell.angle_alpha   90.00
_cell.angle_beta   90.00
_cell.angle_gamma   90.00
#
_symmetry.space_group_name_H-M   'P 1'
#
loop_
_entity.id
_entity.type
_entity.pdbx_description
1 polymer ?
#
loop_
_entity_poly.entity_id
_entity_poly.type
_entity_poly.pdbx_seq_one_letter_code
_entity_poly.pdbx_strand_id
1 'polypeptide(L)'
;ILSVIGSVLSKECTNTPTQLSSHTFRYQLLKSQNETWKQEMFAHYHLIPTDDSAWSDLLPRKILRQEADELSWSMMYKKMKNPGSFKVGGDFLKEISLHDVRLDSDSIQGRAQETNLKYLLMLDVDNLVWSFRKTANLPTPGKPYGGWEAPDVELRGHFVGHYLSATAQMWASTHNDTLKEKMSAVVSALSACQKKMGTGYLSAFPSELFDRFEAIKPVWAPYYTIHKILAGLLDQYTFANDAQALDMTTWMVEYFYNRVQNVIRTHTVERHWLSLNEETGGMNDVLYRLFAITGNPKHLLLAHLFDKPCFLGLLAVQADDISGFHANTHIPIVIGSQMRYEVTGDPLY
;
A
#
# COMPACT_ATOMS: atom_id res chain seq x y z
N ILE A 1 33.95 -16.38 -36.39
CA ILE A 1 33.59 -15.17 -35.62
C ILE A 1 32.18 -14.80 -36.06
N LEU A 2 31.17 -15.34 -35.38
CA LEU A 2 29.76 -15.03 -35.62
C LEU A 2 29.27 -14.33 -34.36
N SER A 3 29.20 -13.01 -34.45
CA SER A 3 28.68 -12.15 -33.39
C SER A 3 27.15 -12.21 -33.44
N VAL A 4 26.55 -12.92 -32.48
CA VAL A 4 25.12 -12.85 -32.24
C VAL A 4 24.89 -11.63 -31.36
N ILE A 5 24.52 -10.51 -31.99
CA ILE A 5 23.97 -9.35 -31.29
C ILE A 5 22.51 -9.70 -30.97
N GLY A 6 22.30 -10.42 -29.87
CA GLY A 6 21.00 -10.56 -29.26
C GLY A 6 20.74 -9.30 -28.44
N SER A 7 19.98 -8.36 -28.98
CA SER A 7 19.35 -7.31 -28.19
C SER A 7 18.33 -7.96 -27.26
N VAL A 8 18.78 -8.35 -26.06
CA VAL A 8 17.89 -8.63 -24.94
C VAL A 8 17.29 -7.30 -24.54
N LEU A 9 16.09 -7.00 -25.05
CA LEU A 9 15.23 -6.00 -24.45
C LEU A 9 14.82 -6.57 -23.09
N SER A 10 15.56 -6.20 -22.05
CA SER A 10 15.13 -6.38 -20.66
C SER A 10 13.75 -5.74 -20.53
N LYS A 11 12.75 -6.55 -20.16
CA LYS A 11 11.37 -6.11 -19.98
C LYS A 11 11.36 -4.99 -18.93
N GLU A 12 10.92 -3.79 -19.31
CA GLU A 12 10.91 -2.63 -18.42
C GLU A 12 9.92 -2.85 -17.28
N CYS A 13 10.43 -2.97 -16.05
CA CYS A 13 9.68 -2.65 -14.85
C CYS A 13 9.52 -1.13 -14.87
N THR A 14 8.48 -0.60 -15.54
CA THR A 14 8.34 0.85 -15.82
C THR A 14 8.02 1.63 -14.55
N ASN A 15 9.05 1.86 -13.73
CA ASN A 15 9.09 2.91 -12.73
C ASN A 15 10.31 3.81 -12.93
N THR A 16 10.79 3.94 -14.17
CA THR A 16 11.65 5.04 -14.62
C THR A 16 10.99 6.35 -14.15
N PRO A 17 11.72 7.35 -13.61
CA PRO A 17 11.08 8.49 -12.97
C PRO A 17 10.47 9.32 -14.09
N THR A 18 9.17 9.20 -14.27
CA THR A 18 8.42 10.20 -15.02
C THR A 18 8.14 11.36 -14.07
N GLN A 19 7.92 12.57 -14.58
CA GLN A 19 7.49 13.68 -13.73
C GLN A 19 6.21 13.31 -12.95
N LEU A 20 5.41 12.39 -13.48
CA LEU A 20 4.22 11.83 -12.87
C LEU A 20 4.50 11.01 -11.59
N SER A 21 5.72 10.57 -11.31
CA SER A 21 6.04 9.90 -10.03
C SER A 21 5.91 10.85 -8.83
N SER A 22 6.04 12.16 -9.06
CA SER A 22 5.97 13.17 -8.01
C SER A 22 4.52 13.54 -7.70
N HIS A 23 4.13 13.40 -6.44
CA HIS A 23 2.81 13.86 -5.97
C HIS A 23 2.60 15.37 -6.20
N THR A 24 3.62 16.21 -5.98
CA THR A 24 3.53 17.65 -6.23
C THR A 24 3.29 17.95 -7.71
N PHE A 25 4.00 17.24 -8.57
CA PHE A 25 3.85 17.41 -10.02
C PHE A 25 2.47 16.93 -10.49
N ARG A 26 2.02 15.75 -10.05
CA ARG A 26 0.67 15.24 -10.36
C ARG A 26 -0.43 16.18 -9.90
N TYR A 27 -0.28 16.77 -8.71
CA TYR A 27 -1.21 17.79 -8.23
C TYR A 27 -1.31 18.97 -9.20
N GLN A 28 -0.17 19.52 -9.62
CA GLN A 28 -0.11 20.65 -10.54
C GLN A 28 -0.70 20.29 -11.91
N LEU A 29 -0.38 19.10 -12.43
CA LEU A 29 -0.89 18.61 -13.70
C LEU A 29 -2.41 18.46 -13.68
N LEU A 30 -2.96 17.82 -12.64
CA LEU A 30 -4.40 17.57 -12.52
C LEU A 30 -5.19 18.87 -12.29
N LYS A 31 -4.61 19.85 -11.60
CA LYS A 31 -5.23 21.17 -11.41
C LYS A 31 -5.09 22.12 -12.61
N SER A 32 -4.23 21.80 -13.57
CA SER A 32 -4.01 22.64 -14.74
C SER A 32 -5.26 22.72 -15.64
N GLN A 33 -5.46 23.85 -16.30
CA GLN A 33 -6.46 24.03 -17.36
C GLN A 33 -5.88 23.74 -18.76
N ASN A 34 -4.58 23.42 -18.84
CA ASN A 34 -3.91 23.13 -20.09
C ASN A 34 -4.14 21.67 -20.49
N GLU A 35 -5.19 21.43 -21.30
CA GLU A 35 -5.57 20.08 -21.75
C GLU A 35 -4.52 19.44 -22.66
N THR A 36 -3.80 20.22 -23.47
CA THR A 36 -2.70 19.71 -24.29
C THR A 36 -1.59 19.13 -23.42
N TRP A 37 -1.22 19.84 -22.34
CA TRP A 37 -0.20 19.35 -21.41
C TRP A 37 -0.64 18.07 -20.68
N LYS A 38 -1.92 17.98 -20.28
CA LYS A 38 -2.47 16.74 -19.71
C LYS A 38 -2.41 15.60 -20.72
N GLN A 39 -2.84 15.83 -21.96
CA GLN A 39 -2.82 14.83 -23.02
C GLN A 39 -1.41 14.34 -23.31
N GLU A 40 -0.43 15.25 -23.43
CA GLU A 40 0.98 14.90 -23.63
C GLU A 40 1.52 14.04 -22.48
N MET A 41 1.30 14.46 -21.23
CA MET A 41 1.79 13.72 -20.07
C MET A 41 1.10 12.37 -19.90
N PHE A 42 -0.19 12.26 -20.20
CA PHE A 42 -0.94 11.01 -20.10
C PHE A 42 -0.83 10.12 -21.34
N ALA A 43 -0.38 10.62 -22.49
CA ALA A 43 -0.17 9.82 -23.69
C ALA A 43 0.85 8.69 -23.46
N HIS A 44 1.79 8.90 -22.53
CA HIS A 44 2.78 7.89 -22.12
C HIS A 44 2.20 6.76 -21.25
N TYR A 45 0.96 6.88 -20.72
CA TYR A 45 0.28 5.75 -20.08
C TYR A 45 -0.23 4.72 -21.09
N HIS A 46 -0.36 5.11 -22.36
CA HIS A 46 -0.69 4.17 -23.42
C HIS A 46 0.56 3.37 -23.77
N LEU A 47 0.69 2.20 -23.13
CA LEU A 47 1.41 1.11 -23.77
C LEU A 47 0.83 0.95 -25.19
N ILE A 48 1.70 1.05 -26.19
CA ILE A 48 1.32 0.88 -27.59
C ILE A 48 0.67 -0.52 -27.70
N PRO A 49 -0.52 -0.68 -28.33
CA PRO A 49 -1.23 -1.96 -28.43
C PRO A 49 -0.50 -3.08 -29.19
N THR A 50 0.75 -2.89 -29.61
CA THR A 50 1.45 -3.80 -30.52
C THR A 50 2.19 -4.95 -29.84
N ASP A 51 2.17 -5.04 -28.51
CA ASP A 51 2.87 -6.14 -27.81
C ASP A 51 1.97 -7.28 -27.32
N ASP A 52 0.68 -7.30 -27.63
CA ASP A 52 -0.14 -8.48 -27.30
C ASP A 52 0.20 -9.72 -28.17
N SER A 53 0.78 -9.53 -29.37
CA SER A 53 1.06 -10.63 -30.31
C SER A 53 2.52 -11.11 -30.35
N ALA A 54 3.48 -10.34 -29.83
CA ALA A 54 4.89 -10.73 -29.79
C ALA A 54 5.21 -11.79 -28.72
N TRP A 55 4.30 -11.99 -27.76
CA TRP A 55 4.49 -12.85 -26.59
C TRP A 55 4.07 -14.30 -26.77
N SER A 56 3.31 -14.62 -27.82
CA SER A 56 2.79 -15.98 -28.04
C SER A 56 3.86 -16.96 -28.58
N ASP A 57 4.96 -16.45 -29.16
CA ASP A 57 5.90 -17.26 -29.94
C ASP A 57 7.33 -17.32 -29.37
N LEU A 58 7.61 -16.70 -28.23
CA LEU A 58 8.95 -16.68 -27.63
C LEU A 58 9.01 -17.33 -26.24
N LEU A 59 8.52 -18.56 -26.10
CA LEU A 59 8.99 -19.54 -25.11
C LEU A 59 8.65 -20.97 -25.60
N PRO A 60 9.48 -21.98 -25.32
CA PRO A 60 9.21 -23.35 -25.77
C PRO A 60 7.87 -23.81 -25.21
N ARG A 61 6.97 -24.26 -26.10
CA ARG A 61 5.60 -24.77 -25.80
C ARG A 61 5.56 -26.03 -24.89
N LYS A 62 6.61 -26.30 -24.11
CA LYS A 62 6.75 -27.45 -23.21
C LYS A 62 6.86 -27.11 -21.72
N ILE A 63 6.90 -25.84 -21.30
CA ILE A 63 7.06 -25.47 -19.86
C ILE A 63 5.91 -24.57 -19.35
N LEU A 64 4.90 -24.26 -20.17
CA LEU A 64 3.75 -23.45 -19.75
C LEU A 64 2.46 -24.25 -19.82
N ARG A 65 2.13 -24.91 -18.71
CA ARG A 65 0.74 -25.25 -18.36
C ARG A 65 0.63 -25.32 -16.85
N GLN A 66 0.05 -24.28 -16.24
CA GLN A 66 -0.53 -24.22 -14.88
C GLN A 66 0.35 -24.60 -13.67
N GLU A 67 1.47 -25.30 -13.85
CA GLU A 67 2.16 -26.01 -12.78
C GLU A 67 3.17 -25.15 -12.03
N ALA A 68 3.80 -24.11 -12.62
CA ALA A 68 4.85 -23.35 -11.94
C ALA A 68 4.31 -22.49 -10.77
N ASP A 69 3.19 -21.81 -10.97
CA ASP A 69 2.56 -20.99 -9.92
C ASP A 69 1.85 -21.87 -8.89
N GLU A 70 1.11 -22.91 -9.32
CA GLU A 70 0.49 -23.86 -8.39
C GLU A 70 1.54 -24.67 -7.60
N LEU A 71 2.72 -24.99 -8.16
CA LEU A 71 3.80 -25.63 -7.39
C LEU A 71 4.40 -24.66 -6.36
N SER A 72 4.69 -23.42 -6.73
CA SER A 72 5.24 -22.43 -5.79
C SER A 72 4.28 -22.21 -4.61
N TRP A 73 3.00 -22.01 -4.90
CA TRP A 73 1.94 -21.83 -3.91
C TRP A 73 1.66 -23.08 -3.08
N SER A 74 1.59 -24.26 -3.71
CA SER A 74 1.36 -25.51 -2.98
C SER A 74 2.58 -25.92 -2.15
N MET A 75 3.81 -25.55 -2.53
CA MET A 75 5.00 -25.73 -1.71
C MET A 75 5.04 -24.77 -0.52
N MET A 76 4.71 -23.48 -0.72
CA MET A 76 4.61 -22.52 0.38
C MET A 76 3.50 -22.94 1.36
N TYR A 77 2.33 -23.33 0.84
CA TYR A 77 1.20 -23.86 1.61
C TYR A 77 1.51 -25.19 2.33
N LYS A 78 2.25 -26.11 1.69
CA LYS A 78 2.72 -27.35 2.32
C LYS A 78 3.76 -27.10 3.41
N LYS A 79 4.69 -26.15 3.21
CA LYS A 79 5.62 -25.74 4.26
C LYS A 79 4.87 -25.09 5.44
N MET A 80 3.87 -24.25 5.18
CA MET A 80 3.08 -23.56 6.22
C MET A 80 2.25 -24.53 7.06
N LYS A 81 1.75 -25.63 6.48
CA LYS A 81 1.02 -26.69 7.20
C LYS A 81 1.92 -27.67 7.96
N ASN A 82 3.24 -27.62 7.78
CA ASN A 82 4.20 -28.42 8.53
C ASN A 82 4.83 -27.56 9.64
N PRO A 83 4.28 -27.56 10.87
CA PRO A 83 4.77 -26.72 11.98
C PRO A 83 6.22 -27.01 12.40
N GLY A 84 6.81 -28.12 11.93
CA GLY A 84 8.23 -28.44 12.13
C GLY A 84 9.20 -27.88 11.08
N SER A 85 8.71 -27.30 9.97
CA SER A 85 9.58 -26.83 8.86
C SER A 85 9.78 -25.31 8.78
N PHE A 86 8.91 -24.52 9.41
CA PHE A 86 9.18 -23.11 9.70
C PHE A 86 9.66 -23.02 11.15
N LYS A 87 10.95 -23.24 11.38
CA LYS A 87 11.59 -22.47 12.45
C LYS A 87 11.64 -21.05 11.91
N VAL A 88 10.91 -20.11 12.52
CA VAL A 88 11.21 -18.68 12.38
C VAL A 88 12.66 -18.55 12.86
N GLY A 89 13.58 -18.63 11.90
CA GLY A 89 14.96 -18.97 12.11
C GLY A 89 15.76 -17.71 12.32
N GLY A 90 15.64 -17.11 13.50
CA GLY A 90 16.49 -16.02 13.94
C GLY A 90 16.13 -15.59 15.36
N ASP A 91 17.14 -15.46 16.22
CA ASP A 91 17.02 -14.67 17.45
C ASP A 91 16.91 -13.18 17.04
N PHE A 92 15.77 -12.78 16.48
CA PHE A 92 15.53 -11.38 16.16
C PHE A 92 15.49 -10.56 17.45
N LEU A 93 16.17 -9.41 17.41
CA LEU A 93 16.02 -8.42 18.47
C LEU A 93 14.55 -7.98 18.53
N LYS A 94 14.02 -7.87 19.74
CA LYS A 94 12.66 -7.38 19.96
C LYS A 94 12.70 -5.87 20.15
N GLU A 95 11.83 -5.18 19.45
CA GLU A 95 11.60 -3.75 19.66
C GLU A 95 11.14 -3.51 21.10
N ILE A 96 11.60 -2.40 21.69
CA ILE A 96 11.09 -1.92 22.98
C ILE A 96 9.80 -1.16 22.71
N SER A 97 8.74 -1.47 23.46
CA SER A 97 7.45 -0.81 23.31
C SER A 97 7.57 0.70 23.52
N LEU A 98 6.85 1.49 22.72
CA LEU A 98 6.69 2.92 22.95
C LEU A 98 6.06 3.22 24.32
N HIS A 99 5.29 2.27 24.88
CA HIS A 99 4.74 2.39 26.23
C HIS A 99 5.82 2.38 27.32
N ASP A 100 6.99 1.80 27.04
CA ASP A 100 8.06 1.57 28.02
C ASP A 100 9.18 2.62 27.96
N VAL A 101 9.14 3.52 26.97
CA VAL A 101 10.15 4.56 26.77
C VAL A 101 9.53 5.94 26.96
N ARG A 102 10.15 6.78 27.77
CA ARG A 102 9.79 8.20 27.92
C ARG A 102 10.97 9.06 27.52
N LEU A 103 10.69 10.04 26.67
CA LEU A 103 11.67 11.04 26.28
C LEU A 103 11.77 12.08 27.38
N ASP A 104 13.00 12.51 27.68
CA ASP A 104 13.23 13.68 28.51
C ASP A 104 12.62 14.92 27.83
N SER A 105 11.74 15.62 28.52
CA SER A 105 11.02 16.78 28.01
C SER A 105 11.94 17.93 27.58
N ASP A 106 13.12 18.04 28.19
CA ASP A 106 14.10 19.09 27.89
C ASP A 106 15.00 18.73 26.70
N SER A 107 14.96 17.47 26.27
CA SER A 107 15.73 17.01 25.11
C SER A 107 15.18 17.57 23.78
N ILE A 108 16.00 17.55 22.74
CA ILE A 108 15.56 17.96 21.40
C ILE A 108 14.41 17.06 20.90
N GLN A 109 14.41 15.77 21.26
CA GLN A 109 13.39 14.79 20.90
C GLN A 109 12.10 15.02 21.69
N GLY A 110 12.19 15.34 23.00
CA GLY A 110 11.04 15.70 23.82
C GLY A 110 10.30 16.93 23.28
N ARG A 111 11.04 17.98 22.92
CA ARG A 111 10.47 19.18 22.27
C ARG A 111 9.83 18.88 20.91
N ALA A 112 10.42 17.98 20.11
CA ALA A 112 9.86 17.55 18.84
C ALA A 112 8.55 16.74 19.03
N GLN A 113 8.53 15.83 20.00
CA GLN A 113 7.34 15.06 20.37
C GLN A 113 6.20 15.99 20.80
N GLU A 114 6.46 16.95 21.69
CA GLU A 114 5.46 17.92 22.17
C GLU A 114 4.95 18.82 21.03
N THR A 115 5.83 19.24 20.13
CA THR A 115 5.43 20.04 18.95
C THR A 115 4.51 19.24 18.03
N ASN A 116 4.83 17.97 17.80
CA ASN A 116 4.00 17.08 16.99
C ASN A 116 2.66 16.78 17.68
N LEU A 117 2.65 16.55 18.99
CA LEU A 117 1.41 16.36 19.78
C LEU A 117 0.48 17.57 19.63
N LYS A 118 1.01 18.79 19.76
CA LYS A 118 0.24 20.02 19.54
C LYS A 118 -0.35 20.07 18.14
N TYR A 119 0.42 19.72 17.11
CA TYR A 119 -0.07 19.69 15.72
C TYR A 119 -1.21 18.68 15.55
N LEU A 120 -1.06 17.46 16.07
CA LEU A 120 -2.11 16.42 16.01
C LEU A 120 -3.39 16.86 16.73
N LEU A 121 -3.26 17.55 17.87
CA LEU A 121 -4.38 18.09 18.63
C LEU A 121 -5.05 19.30 17.95
N MET A 122 -4.38 20.01 17.05
CA MET A 122 -5.01 21.11 16.27
C MET A 122 -5.98 20.61 15.19
N LEU A 123 -5.83 19.36 14.75
CA LEU A 123 -6.66 18.80 13.67
C LEU A 123 -8.06 18.47 14.18
N ASP A 124 -9.06 18.80 13.36
CA ASP A 124 -10.47 18.63 13.67
C ASP A 124 -11.01 17.33 13.08
N VAL A 125 -11.75 16.56 13.90
CA VAL A 125 -12.23 15.23 13.52
C VAL A 125 -13.17 15.31 12.32
N ASP A 126 -14.11 16.27 12.31
CA ASP A 126 -15.10 16.39 11.25
C ASP A 126 -14.49 16.85 9.92
N ASN A 127 -13.43 17.65 9.97
CA ASN A 127 -12.63 18.01 8.79
C ASN A 127 -11.83 16.81 8.25
N LEU A 128 -11.18 16.04 9.13
CA LEU A 128 -10.41 14.85 8.76
C LEU A 128 -11.28 13.84 8.01
N VAL A 129 -12.46 13.51 8.56
CA VAL A 129 -13.31 12.46 7.97
C VAL A 129 -14.29 12.98 6.91
N TRP A 130 -14.21 14.25 6.53
CA TRP A 130 -15.17 14.90 5.64
C TRP A 130 -15.34 14.14 4.32
N SER A 131 -14.24 13.84 3.63
CA SER A 131 -14.26 13.18 2.31
C SER A 131 -14.72 11.72 2.38
N PHE A 132 -14.44 11.04 3.49
CA PHE A 132 -14.94 9.68 3.76
C PHE A 132 -16.46 9.68 3.94
N ARG A 133 -16.98 10.60 4.77
CA ARG A 133 -18.42 10.76 4.97
C ARG A 133 -19.11 11.14 3.66
N LYS A 134 -18.52 12.04 2.87
CA LYS A 134 -19.04 12.40 1.55
C LYS A 134 -19.15 11.19 0.62
N THR A 135 -18.11 10.36 0.58
CA THR A 135 -18.07 9.13 -0.24
C THR A 135 -19.08 8.09 0.23
N ALA A 136 -19.27 7.94 1.55
CA ALA A 136 -20.26 7.04 2.14
C ALA A 136 -21.70 7.59 2.13
N ASN A 137 -21.91 8.78 1.56
CA ASN A 137 -23.20 9.49 1.57
C ASN A 137 -23.76 9.71 2.99
N LEU A 138 -22.90 10.15 3.91
CA LEU A 138 -23.22 10.56 5.27
C LEU A 138 -23.15 12.09 5.42
N PRO A 139 -23.82 12.69 6.45
CA PRO A 139 -23.72 14.12 6.72
C PRO A 139 -22.28 14.58 6.95
N THR A 140 -21.91 15.74 6.41
CA THR A 140 -20.54 16.29 6.49
C THR A 140 -20.54 17.64 7.24
N PRO A 141 -20.60 17.65 8.59
CA PRO A 141 -20.67 18.88 9.39
C PRO A 141 -19.39 19.74 9.36
N GLY A 142 -18.24 19.14 9.06
CA GLY A 142 -16.96 19.85 8.93
C GLY A 142 -16.75 20.50 7.56
N LYS A 143 -15.50 20.89 7.29
CA LYS A 143 -15.02 21.43 6.02
C LYS A 143 -13.91 20.55 5.47
N PRO A 144 -13.87 20.30 4.15
CA PRO A 144 -12.77 19.54 3.57
C PRO A 144 -11.46 20.32 3.68
N TYR A 145 -10.36 19.58 3.83
CA TYR A 145 -9.03 20.14 3.65
C TYR A 145 -8.76 20.51 2.18
N GLY A 146 -7.74 21.34 1.96
CA GLY A 146 -7.27 21.70 0.62
C GLY A 146 -6.06 20.86 0.18
N GLY A 147 -5.30 21.36 -0.78
CA GLY A 147 -4.09 20.69 -1.27
C GLY A 147 -4.40 19.30 -1.79
N TRP A 148 -3.60 18.30 -1.41
CA TRP A 148 -3.80 16.91 -1.85
C TRP A 148 -5.01 16.22 -1.21
N GLU A 149 -5.57 16.81 -0.15
CA GLU A 149 -6.80 16.34 0.51
C GLU A 149 -8.06 17.04 -0.02
N ALA A 150 -7.94 17.91 -1.03
CA ALA A 150 -9.09 18.58 -1.62
C ALA A 150 -10.12 17.56 -2.16
N PRO A 151 -11.44 17.86 -2.09
CA PRO A 151 -12.50 16.91 -2.46
C PRO A 151 -12.42 16.37 -3.88
N ASP A 152 -11.80 17.12 -4.79
CA ASP A 152 -11.64 16.81 -6.20
C ASP A 152 -10.28 16.17 -6.53
N VAL A 153 -9.43 15.92 -5.54
CA VAL A 153 -8.10 15.32 -5.73
C VAL A 153 -8.14 13.82 -5.49
N GLU A 154 -7.59 13.05 -6.42
CA GLU A 154 -7.60 11.58 -6.41
C GLU A 154 -6.79 10.95 -5.27
N LEU A 155 -5.83 11.67 -4.69
CA LEU A 155 -4.99 11.20 -3.57
C LEU A 155 -5.66 11.35 -2.18
N ARG A 156 -6.77 12.08 -2.09
CA ARG A 156 -7.40 12.43 -0.80
C ARG A 156 -7.67 11.20 0.08
N GLY A 157 -7.61 11.37 1.40
CA GLY A 157 -7.73 10.33 2.41
C GLY A 157 -6.38 9.77 2.86
N HIS A 158 -5.31 9.96 2.09
CA HIS A 158 -3.97 9.48 2.45
C HIS A 158 -3.46 10.15 3.73
N PHE A 159 -3.75 11.43 3.94
CA PHE A 159 -3.37 12.17 5.14
C PHE A 159 -4.06 11.62 6.38
N VAL A 160 -5.33 11.23 6.26
CA VAL A 160 -6.09 10.66 7.39
C VAL A 160 -5.52 9.30 7.79
N GLY A 161 -5.07 8.50 6.84
CA GLY A 161 -4.32 7.26 7.12
C GLY A 161 -3.05 7.54 7.94
N HIS A 162 -2.24 8.53 7.53
CA HIS A 162 -1.07 8.96 8.29
C HIS A 162 -1.42 9.50 9.69
N TYR A 163 -2.51 10.25 9.82
CA TYR A 163 -2.99 10.75 11.10
C TYR A 163 -3.31 9.61 12.08
N LEU A 164 -3.94 8.53 11.60
CA LEU A 164 -4.21 7.35 12.43
C LEU A 164 -2.91 6.72 12.96
N SER A 165 -1.91 6.47 12.11
CA SER A 165 -0.61 5.95 12.58
C SER A 165 0.06 6.89 13.58
N ALA A 166 0.11 8.19 13.25
CA ALA A 166 0.77 9.20 14.08
C ALA A 166 0.12 9.33 15.46
N THR A 167 -1.21 9.32 15.53
CA THR A 167 -1.93 9.42 16.81
C THR A 167 -1.79 8.16 17.66
N ALA A 168 -1.78 6.97 17.05
CA ALA A 168 -1.55 5.71 17.77
C ALA A 168 -0.16 5.67 18.42
N GLN A 169 0.90 5.99 17.67
CA GLN A 169 2.27 6.02 18.17
C GLN A 169 2.49 7.13 19.22
N MET A 170 1.91 8.31 18.98
CA MET A 170 1.99 9.44 19.92
C MET A 170 1.27 9.11 21.24
N TRP A 171 0.09 8.49 21.18
CA TRP A 171 -0.63 8.04 22.37
C TRP A 171 0.16 6.97 23.13
N ALA A 172 0.71 5.97 22.44
CA ALA A 172 1.55 4.96 23.09
C ALA A 172 2.77 5.58 23.79
N SER A 173 3.34 6.65 23.25
CA SER A 173 4.50 7.32 23.85
C SER A 173 4.17 8.27 25.02
N THR A 174 2.99 8.91 25.00
CA THR A 174 2.65 10.02 25.91
C THR A 174 1.48 9.73 26.85
N HIS A 175 0.60 8.80 26.47
CA HIS A 175 -0.66 8.47 27.12
C HIS A 175 -1.58 9.70 27.30
N ASN A 176 -1.53 10.63 26.33
CA ASN A 176 -2.37 11.82 26.35
C ASN A 176 -3.85 11.46 26.09
N ASP A 177 -4.71 11.67 27.11
CA ASP A 177 -6.12 11.30 27.03
C ASP A 177 -6.91 12.11 26.00
N THR A 178 -6.63 13.41 25.84
CA THR A 178 -7.27 14.24 24.81
C THR A 178 -6.99 13.71 23.40
N LEU A 179 -5.76 13.24 23.16
CA LEU A 179 -5.41 12.61 21.90
C LEU A 179 -6.15 11.28 21.72
N LYS A 180 -6.26 10.48 22.78
CA LYS A 180 -7.01 9.21 22.77
C LYS A 180 -8.46 9.40 22.37
N GLU A 181 -9.13 10.42 22.93
CA GLU A 181 -10.51 10.76 22.57
C GLU A 181 -10.61 11.14 21.08
N LYS A 182 -9.69 11.97 20.58
CA LYS A 182 -9.68 12.40 19.18
C LYS A 182 -9.42 11.25 18.20
N MET A 183 -8.39 10.44 18.42
CA MET A 183 -8.08 9.30 17.54
C MET A 183 -9.23 8.29 17.52
N SER A 184 -9.83 7.99 18.69
CA SER A 184 -10.99 7.08 18.80
C SER A 184 -12.21 7.63 18.06
N ALA A 185 -12.43 8.95 18.11
CA ALA A 185 -13.51 9.60 17.37
C ALA A 185 -13.32 9.50 15.84
N VAL A 186 -12.07 9.61 15.35
CA VAL A 186 -11.76 9.40 13.92
C VAL A 186 -12.03 7.94 13.53
N VAL A 187 -11.53 6.95 14.28
CA VAL A 187 -11.79 5.53 14.01
C VAL A 187 -13.29 5.25 13.99
N SER A 188 -14.03 5.74 14.99
CA SER A 188 -15.48 5.59 15.07
C SER A 188 -16.22 6.17 13.86
N ALA A 189 -15.82 7.37 13.41
CA ALA A 189 -16.42 8.01 12.25
C ALA A 189 -16.10 7.26 10.94
N LEU A 190 -14.88 6.76 10.78
CA LEU A 190 -14.50 5.92 9.64
C LEU A 190 -15.23 4.57 9.67
N SER A 191 -15.42 3.97 10.84
CA SER A 191 -16.23 2.75 11.03
C SER A 191 -17.66 2.95 10.55
N ALA A 192 -18.28 4.10 10.91
CA ALA A 192 -19.61 4.44 10.45
C ALA A 192 -19.69 4.57 8.91
N CYS A 193 -18.66 5.16 8.28
CA CYS A 193 -18.55 5.21 6.81
C CYS A 193 -18.47 3.80 6.20
N GLN A 194 -17.56 2.96 6.67
CA GLN A 194 -17.37 1.60 6.16
C GLN A 194 -18.65 0.76 6.31
N LYS A 195 -19.31 0.83 7.47
CA LYS A 195 -20.60 0.17 7.74
C LYS A 195 -21.72 0.68 6.83
N LYS A 196 -21.78 1.99 6.58
CA LYS A 196 -22.77 2.58 5.67
C LYS A 196 -22.59 2.09 4.23
N MET A 197 -21.35 1.92 3.79
CA MET A 197 -21.04 1.36 2.47
C MET A 197 -21.36 -0.14 2.38
N GLY A 198 -21.19 -0.88 3.48
CA GLY A 198 -21.69 -2.26 3.63
C GLY A 198 -20.93 -3.33 2.86
N THR A 199 -19.83 -2.98 2.17
CA THR A 199 -19.04 -3.88 1.34
C THR A 199 -17.67 -4.24 1.93
N GLY A 200 -17.26 -3.59 3.02
CA GLY A 200 -15.90 -3.61 3.55
C GLY A 200 -14.98 -2.53 2.96
N TYR A 201 -15.41 -1.86 1.89
CA TYR A 201 -14.67 -0.75 1.31
C TYR A 201 -14.64 0.48 2.24
N LEU A 202 -13.47 1.09 2.36
CA LEU A 202 -13.26 2.36 3.05
C LEU A 202 -12.19 3.17 2.31
N SER A 203 -12.58 4.35 1.83
CA SER A 203 -11.69 5.36 1.25
C SER A 203 -12.41 6.72 1.22
N ALA A 204 -11.65 7.78 0.99
CA ALA A 204 -12.17 9.13 0.75
C ALA A 204 -12.59 9.38 -0.70
N PHE A 205 -12.49 8.37 -1.57
CA PHE A 205 -12.88 8.38 -2.98
C PHE A 205 -13.67 7.13 -3.39
N PRO A 206 -14.47 7.18 -4.47
CA PRO A 206 -15.23 6.02 -4.94
C PRO A 206 -14.32 4.89 -5.46
N SER A 207 -14.82 3.65 -5.42
CA SER A 207 -14.06 2.47 -5.84
C SER A 207 -13.67 2.45 -7.33
N GLU A 208 -14.27 3.32 -8.15
CA GLU A 208 -13.95 3.47 -9.57
C GLU A 208 -12.48 3.81 -9.83
N LEU A 209 -11.78 4.47 -8.90
CA LEU A 209 -10.35 4.71 -9.05
C LEU A 209 -9.54 3.40 -9.14
N PHE A 210 -10.00 2.33 -8.50
CA PHE A 210 -9.38 1.01 -8.65
C PHE A 210 -9.74 0.36 -9.98
N ASP A 211 -10.93 0.62 -10.53
CA ASP A 211 -11.29 0.13 -11.86
C ASP A 211 -10.33 0.73 -12.90
N ARG A 212 -9.98 2.02 -12.78
CA ARG A 212 -8.95 2.67 -13.61
C ARG A 212 -7.55 2.11 -13.38
N PHE A 213 -7.15 1.91 -12.13
CA PHE A 213 -5.86 1.32 -11.78
C PHE A 213 -5.66 -0.04 -12.44
N GLU A 214 -6.64 -0.94 -12.29
CA GLU A 214 -6.60 -2.31 -12.81
C GLU A 214 -6.76 -2.35 -14.34
N ALA A 215 -7.45 -1.34 -14.89
CA ALA A 215 -7.50 -1.08 -16.33
C ALA A 215 -6.22 -0.41 -16.88
N ILE A 216 -5.21 -0.10 -16.04
CA ILE A 216 -3.97 0.60 -16.42
C ILE A 216 -4.31 1.90 -17.16
N LYS A 217 -5.28 2.62 -16.61
CA LYS A 217 -5.64 3.95 -17.05
C LYS A 217 -5.03 4.97 -16.09
N PRO A 218 -4.77 6.21 -16.54
CA PRO A 218 -4.28 7.25 -15.66
C PRO A 218 -5.16 7.33 -14.41
N VAL A 219 -4.57 7.28 -13.23
CA VAL A 219 -5.19 7.47 -11.92
C VAL A 219 -4.09 7.73 -10.90
N TRP A 220 -4.37 8.53 -9.88
CA TRP A 220 -3.35 8.87 -8.90
C TRP A 220 -3.33 7.93 -7.69
N ALA A 221 -2.38 6.99 -7.68
CA ALA A 221 -1.94 6.20 -6.52
C ALA A 221 -3.05 5.75 -5.53
N PRO A 222 -4.12 5.09 -6.01
CA PRO A 222 -5.23 4.71 -5.13
C PRO A 222 -4.80 3.66 -4.09
N TYR A 223 -3.97 2.66 -4.47
CA TYR A 223 -3.45 1.67 -3.52
C TYR A 223 -2.46 2.27 -2.50
N TYR A 224 -1.67 3.29 -2.86
CA TYR A 224 -0.88 4.04 -1.88
C TYR A 224 -1.74 4.65 -0.77
N THR A 225 -2.91 5.19 -1.13
CA THR A 225 -3.85 5.79 -0.18
C THR A 225 -4.45 4.73 0.72
N ILE A 226 -4.85 3.59 0.16
CA ILE A 226 -5.34 2.42 0.90
C ILE A 226 -4.30 1.90 1.87
N HIS A 227 -3.04 1.81 1.45
CA HIS A 227 -1.95 1.43 2.34
C HIS A 227 -1.90 2.35 3.58
N LYS A 228 -2.01 3.68 3.44
CA LYS A 228 -1.98 4.57 4.62
C LYS A 228 -3.16 4.33 5.56
N ILE A 229 -4.34 4.08 5.00
CA ILE A 229 -5.54 3.82 5.80
C ILE A 229 -5.40 2.47 6.54
N LEU A 230 -4.96 1.41 5.85
CA LEU A 230 -4.74 0.10 6.46
C LEU A 230 -3.66 0.15 7.54
N ALA A 231 -2.51 0.79 7.26
CA ALA A 231 -1.42 0.91 8.22
C ALA A 231 -1.87 1.72 9.44
N GLY A 232 -2.59 2.82 9.20
CA GLY A 232 -3.18 3.63 10.26
C GLY A 232 -4.13 2.85 11.17
N LEU A 233 -5.08 2.10 10.61
CA LEU A 233 -6.00 1.28 11.40
C LEU A 233 -5.29 0.13 12.11
N LEU A 234 -4.32 -0.52 11.47
CA LEU A 234 -3.53 -1.58 12.09
C LEU A 234 -2.68 -1.06 13.25
N ASP A 235 -2.14 0.15 13.13
CA ASP A 235 -1.38 0.83 14.19
C ASP A 235 -2.28 1.20 15.38
N GLN A 236 -3.54 1.60 15.16
CA GLN A 236 -4.52 1.81 16.23
C GLN A 236 -4.74 0.53 17.05
N TYR A 237 -4.80 -0.63 16.40
CA TYR A 237 -4.83 -1.91 17.10
C TYR A 237 -3.50 -2.21 17.81
N THR A 238 -2.37 -2.13 17.08
CA THR A 238 -1.05 -2.54 17.57
C THR A 238 -0.57 -1.72 18.77
N PHE A 239 -0.78 -0.41 18.73
CA PHE A 239 -0.32 0.51 19.77
C PHE A 239 -1.38 0.89 20.79
N ALA A 240 -2.68 0.77 20.47
CA ALA A 240 -3.75 1.21 21.37
C ALA A 240 -4.78 0.13 21.73
N ASN A 241 -4.60 -1.11 21.26
CA ASN A 241 -5.52 -2.23 21.45
C ASN A 241 -6.95 -1.91 20.99
N ASP A 242 -7.10 -1.09 19.96
CA ASP A 242 -8.41 -0.79 19.35
C ASP A 242 -8.87 -1.99 18.49
N ALA A 243 -9.71 -2.85 19.08
CA ALA A 243 -10.27 -4.01 18.39
C ALA A 243 -11.18 -3.64 17.21
N GLN A 244 -11.87 -2.49 17.28
CA GLN A 244 -12.70 -2.02 16.16
C GLN A 244 -11.82 -1.71 14.94
N ALA A 245 -10.65 -1.11 15.15
CA ALA A 245 -9.71 -0.82 14.07
C ALA A 245 -9.18 -2.11 13.39
N LEU A 246 -8.95 -3.19 14.15
CA LEU A 246 -8.58 -4.50 13.58
C LEU A 246 -9.71 -5.12 12.75
N ASP A 247 -10.95 -5.06 13.24
CA ASP A 247 -12.12 -5.55 12.51
C ASP A 247 -12.28 -4.78 11.18
N MET A 248 -12.14 -3.46 11.21
CA MET A 248 -12.21 -2.60 10.03
C MET A 248 -11.11 -2.95 9.03
N THR A 249 -9.87 -3.13 9.50
CA THR A 249 -8.71 -3.53 8.69
C THR A 249 -8.97 -4.86 8.00
N THR A 250 -9.41 -5.87 8.75
CA THR A 250 -9.68 -7.22 8.23
C THR A 250 -10.79 -7.20 7.19
N TRP A 251 -11.87 -6.46 7.43
CA TRP A 251 -12.98 -6.34 6.48
C TRP A 251 -12.56 -5.64 5.17
N MET A 252 -11.71 -4.62 5.29
CA MET A 252 -11.16 -3.89 4.16
C MET A 252 -10.18 -4.75 3.34
N VAL A 253 -9.35 -5.56 4.01
CA VAL A 253 -8.45 -6.50 3.34
C VAL A 253 -9.23 -7.61 2.63
N GLU A 254 -10.33 -8.11 3.19
CA GLU A 254 -11.20 -9.07 2.48
C GLU A 254 -11.81 -8.46 1.21
N TYR A 255 -12.21 -7.18 1.23
CA TYR A 255 -12.66 -6.47 0.02
C TYR A 255 -11.57 -6.46 -1.07
N PHE A 256 -10.35 -6.02 -0.72
CA PHE A 256 -9.26 -5.93 -1.69
C PHE A 256 -8.73 -7.30 -2.12
N TYR A 257 -8.75 -8.30 -1.25
CA TYR A 257 -8.44 -9.68 -1.60
C TYR A 257 -9.36 -10.17 -2.73
N ASN A 258 -10.68 -10.06 -2.54
CA ASN A 258 -11.65 -10.51 -3.54
C ASN A 258 -11.52 -9.72 -4.85
N ARG A 259 -11.21 -8.42 -4.74
CA ARG A 259 -10.98 -7.56 -5.89
C ARG A 259 -9.76 -7.98 -6.71
N VAL A 260 -8.60 -8.15 -6.08
CA VAL A 260 -7.36 -8.60 -6.74
C VAL A 260 -7.54 -10.00 -7.35
N GLN A 261 -8.17 -10.93 -6.62
CA GLN A 261 -8.49 -12.26 -7.15
C GLN A 261 -9.38 -12.17 -8.39
N ASN A 262 -10.35 -11.25 -8.41
CA ASN A 262 -11.20 -11.03 -9.59
C ASN A 262 -10.41 -10.47 -10.79
N VAL A 263 -9.46 -9.56 -10.57
CA VAL A 263 -8.57 -9.05 -11.62
C VAL A 263 -7.78 -10.20 -12.24
N ILE A 264 -7.14 -11.03 -11.41
CA ILE A 264 -6.32 -12.16 -11.85
C ILE A 264 -7.17 -13.18 -12.61
N ARG A 265 -8.37 -13.49 -12.12
CA ARG A 265 -9.31 -14.44 -12.77
C ARG A 265 -9.84 -13.93 -14.11
N THR A 266 -10.08 -12.63 -14.23
CA THR A 266 -10.67 -12.01 -15.43
C THR A 266 -9.61 -11.67 -16.47
N HIS A 267 -8.40 -11.35 -16.02
CA HIS A 267 -7.24 -11.04 -16.85
C HIS A 267 -6.15 -12.08 -16.55
N THR A 268 -5.05 -11.69 -15.91
CA THR A 268 -3.96 -12.59 -15.50
C THR A 268 -3.24 -12.02 -14.27
N VAL A 269 -2.31 -12.80 -13.69
CA VAL A 269 -1.42 -12.31 -12.61
C VAL A 269 -0.43 -11.26 -13.11
N GLU A 270 0.03 -11.38 -14.35
CA GLU A 270 0.90 -10.41 -15.01
C GLU A 270 0.17 -9.07 -15.17
N ARG A 271 -1.13 -9.09 -15.50
CA ARG A 271 -1.95 -7.86 -15.57
C ARG A 271 -1.99 -7.15 -14.22
N HIS A 272 -2.16 -7.89 -13.14
CA HIS A 272 -2.12 -7.34 -11.78
C HIS A 272 -0.75 -6.71 -11.49
N TRP A 273 0.36 -7.42 -11.71
CA TRP A 273 1.69 -6.87 -11.46
C TRP A 273 2.05 -5.67 -12.34
N LEU A 274 1.57 -5.64 -13.58
CA LEU A 274 1.74 -4.49 -14.47
C LEU A 274 1.00 -3.25 -13.92
N SER A 275 -0.17 -3.41 -13.32
CA SER A 275 -0.88 -2.29 -12.67
C SER A 275 -0.11 -1.70 -11.47
N LEU A 276 0.77 -2.48 -10.82
CA LEU A 276 1.64 -2.02 -9.73
C LEU A 276 2.80 -1.10 -10.19
N ASN A 277 2.85 -0.71 -11.47
CA ASN A 277 3.65 0.43 -11.91
C ASN A 277 3.04 1.77 -11.46
N GLU A 278 1.75 1.78 -11.14
CA GLU A 278 1.18 2.85 -10.34
C GLU A 278 1.47 2.61 -8.85
N GLU A 279 1.75 3.69 -8.09
CA GLU A 279 2.27 3.60 -6.74
C GLU A 279 1.28 2.93 -5.77
N THR A 280 1.75 1.88 -5.10
CA THR A 280 0.99 1.14 -4.08
C THR A 280 1.47 1.43 -2.66
N GLY A 281 2.63 2.07 -2.49
CA GLY A 281 3.34 2.09 -1.21
C GLY A 281 3.58 0.67 -0.67
N GLY A 282 3.73 0.53 0.65
CA GLY A 282 3.93 -0.74 1.37
C GLY A 282 2.64 -1.53 1.60
N MET A 283 1.86 -1.77 0.54
CA MET A 283 0.72 -2.70 0.63
C MET A 283 1.18 -4.10 1.05
N ASN A 284 2.33 -4.57 0.55
CA ASN A 284 2.90 -5.84 0.97
C ASN A 284 3.26 -5.84 2.47
N ASP A 285 3.94 -4.80 2.96
CA ASP A 285 4.29 -4.64 4.38
C ASP A 285 3.07 -4.76 5.31
N VAL A 286 2.06 -3.91 5.13
CA VAL A 286 0.89 -3.90 6.03
C VAL A 286 0.13 -5.22 6.01
N LEU A 287 0.11 -5.93 4.88
CA LEU A 287 -0.56 -7.22 4.75
C LEU A 287 0.23 -8.36 5.40
N TYR A 288 1.58 -8.33 5.34
CA TYR A 288 2.41 -9.28 6.10
C TYR A 288 2.29 -9.03 7.61
N ARG A 289 2.27 -7.77 8.06
CA ARG A 289 2.01 -7.42 9.47
C ARG A 289 0.64 -7.92 9.93
N LEU A 290 -0.41 -7.73 9.12
CA LEU A 290 -1.74 -8.25 9.43
C LEU A 290 -1.76 -9.79 9.49
N PHE A 291 -1.03 -10.47 8.60
CA PHE A 291 -0.88 -11.92 8.67
C PHE A 291 -0.22 -12.37 9.97
N ALA A 292 0.85 -11.69 10.42
CA ALA A 292 1.51 -12.01 11.69
C ALA A 292 0.55 -11.93 12.90
N ILE A 293 -0.41 -10.99 12.86
CA ILE A 293 -1.42 -10.81 13.91
C ILE A 293 -2.54 -11.86 13.82
N THR A 294 -3.02 -12.16 12.61
CA THR A 294 -4.26 -12.93 12.41
C THR A 294 -4.06 -14.40 12.06
N GLY A 295 -2.88 -14.76 11.53
CA GLY A 295 -2.59 -16.08 10.97
C GLY A 295 -3.41 -16.44 9.71
N ASN A 296 -4.18 -15.50 9.14
CA ASN A 296 -5.07 -15.79 8.02
C ASN A 296 -4.28 -15.87 6.69
N PRO A 297 -4.22 -17.05 6.03
CA PRO A 297 -3.40 -17.23 4.83
C PRO A 297 -3.83 -16.35 3.64
N LYS A 298 -5.07 -15.82 3.62
CA LYS A 298 -5.48 -14.85 2.60
C LYS A 298 -4.67 -13.55 2.67
N HIS A 299 -4.31 -13.11 3.88
CA HIS A 299 -3.51 -11.89 4.08
C HIS A 299 -2.10 -12.09 3.53
N LEU A 300 -1.51 -13.26 3.79
CA LEU A 300 -0.20 -13.64 3.24
C LEU A 300 -0.21 -13.71 1.72
N LEU A 301 -1.24 -14.34 1.14
CA LEU A 301 -1.40 -14.41 -0.32
C LEU A 301 -1.54 -13.02 -0.94
N LEU A 302 -2.36 -12.15 -0.34
CA LEU A 302 -2.51 -10.79 -0.84
C LEU A 302 -1.19 -9.99 -0.73
N ALA A 303 -0.47 -10.13 0.39
CA ALA A 303 0.82 -9.47 0.61
C ALA A 303 1.81 -9.81 -0.51
N HIS A 304 1.94 -11.10 -0.84
CA HIS A 304 2.78 -11.58 -1.93
C HIS A 304 2.38 -11.00 -3.30
N LEU A 305 1.08 -10.87 -3.56
CA LEU A 305 0.61 -10.26 -4.81
C LEU A 305 1.02 -8.77 -4.92
N PHE A 306 1.41 -8.12 -3.84
CA PHE A 306 1.96 -6.75 -3.83
C PHE A 306 3.50 -6.68 -3.76
N ASP A 307 4.23 -7.80 -3.77
CA ASP A 307 5.71 -7.81 -3.67
C ASP A 307 6.43 -7.28 -4.93
N LYS A 308 5.72 -7.00 -6.01
CA LYS A 308 6.27 -6.46 -7.27
C LYS A 308 7.57 -7.18 -7.74
N PRO A 309 7.46 -8.40 -8.28
CA PRO A 309 8.62 -9.24 -8.62
C PRO A 309 9.64 -8.61 -9.56
N CYS A 310 9.21 -7.74 -10.49
CA CYS A 310 10.13 -7.08 -11.42
C CYS A 310 11.13 -6.13 -10.76
N PHE A 311 10.82 -5.63 -9.55
CA PHE A 311 11.70 -4.79 -8.76
C PHE A 311 12.50 -5.61 -7.75
N LEU A 312 11.82 -6.40 -6.90
CA LEU A 312 12.50 -7.19 -5.87
C LEU A 312 13.39 -8.29 -6.45
N GLY A 313 13.04 -8.86 -7.62
CA GLY A 313 13.85 -9.89 -8.26
C GLY A 313 15.26 -9.43 -8.65
N LEU A 314 15.41 -8.15 -9.04
CA LEU A 314 16.73 -7.56 -9.33
C LEU A 314 17.55 -7.38 -8.05
N LEU A 315 16.92 -6.91 -6.98
CA LEU A 315 17.57 -6.76 -5.67
C LEU A 315 18.01 -8.11 -5.09
N ALA A 316 17.18 -9.15 -5.25
CA ALA A 316 17.46 -10.50 -4.74
C ALA A 316 18.69 -11.14 -5.39
N VAL A 317 19.02 -10.76 -6.64
CA VAL A 317 20.24 -11.20 -7.32
C VAL A 317 21.42 -10.22 -7.12
N GLN A 318 21.29 -9.29 -6.17
CA GLN A 318 22.29 -8.27 -5.85
C GLN A 318 22.66 -7.37 -7.04
N ALA A 319 21.73 -7.19 -7.99
CA ALA A 319 21.90 -6.25 -9.09
C ALA A 319 21.56 -4.83 -8.62
N ASP A 320 22.51 -3.91 -8.79
CA ASP A 320 22.30 -2.49 -8.55
C ASP A 320 21.73 -1.82 -9.81
N ASP A 321 20.41 -1.93 -9.97
CA ASP A 321 19.64 -1.31 -11.06
C ASP A 321 18.49 -0.47 -10.50
N ILE A 322 18.78 0.30 -9.43
CA ILE A 322 17.80 1.18 -8.76
C ILE A 322 17.89 2.64 -9.24
N SER A 323 18.86 2.94 -10.10
CA SER A 323 19.03 4.27 -10.67
C SER A 323 17.82 4.63 -11.53
N GLY A 324 17.25 5.81 -11.30
CA GLY A 324 16.05 6.23 -12.01
C GLY A 324 14.76 5.61 -11.47
N PHE A 325 14.72 5.06 -10.25
CA PHE A 325 13.45 4.76 -9.61
C PHE A 325 13.01 5.90 -8.69
N HIS A 326 11.70 6.17 -8.62
CA HIS A 326 11.17 7.10 -7.61
C HIS A 326 11.31 6.47 -6.22
N ALA A 327 12.23 7.00 -5.41
CA ALA A 327 12.65 6.37 -4.15
C ALA A 327 11.48 6.05 -3.20
N ASN A 328 10.58 7.01 -2.96
CA ASN A 328 9.48 6.83 -2.00
C ASN A 328 8.44 5.79 -2.43
N THR A 329 8.36 5.48 -3.73
CA THR A 329 7.51 4.40 -4.25
C THR A 329 8.11 3.03 -3.95
N HIS A 330 9.44 2.92 -3.94
CA HIS A 330 10.16 1.65 -3.92
C HIS A 330 10.64 1.23 -2.53
N ILE A 331 11.08 2.18 -1.70
CA ILE A 331 11.51 1.90 -0.33
C ILE A 331 10.44 1.11 0.46
N PRO A 332 9.14 1.47 0.41
CA PRO A 332 8.11 0.70 1.12
C PRO A 332 7.95 -0.75 0.61
N ILE A 333 8.24 -1.02 -0.67
CA ILE A 333 8.20 -2.37 -1.22
C ILE A 333 9.34 -3.21 -0.61
N VAL A 334 10.52 -2.61 -0.43
CA VAL A 334 11.66 -3.23 0.26
C VAL A 334 11.36 -3.47 1.74
N ILE A 335 10.68 -2.54 2.42
CA ILE A 335 10.23 -2.75 3.82
C ILE A 335 9.32 -3.98 3.89
N GLY A 336 8.36 -4.11 2.97
CA GLY A 336 7.51 -5.30 2.92
C GLY A 336 8.24 -6.59 2.57
N SER A 337 9.33 -6.53 1.80
CA SER A 337 10.25 -7.64 1.56
C SER A 337 10.92 -8.11 2.85
N GLN A 338 11.42 -7.17 3.66
CA GLN A 338 11.98 -7.48 4.98
C GLN A 338 10.92 -8.14 5.88
N MET A 339 9.71 -7.58 5.93
CA MET A 339 8.63 -8.16 6.73
C MET A 339 8.27 -9.58 6.27
N ARG A 340 8.31 -9.84 4.95
CA ARG A 340 8.14 -11.19 4.42
C ARG A 340 9.21 -12.13 4.96
N TYR A 341 10.48 -11.73 4.97
CA TYR A 341 11.55 -12.52 5.57
C TYR A 341 11.30 -12.79 7.06
N GLU A 342 10.87 -11.80 7.84
CA GLU A 342 10.58 -11.99 9.27
C GLU A 342 9.41 -12.98 9.50
N VAL A 343 8.39 -12.93 8.63
CA VAL A 343 7.22 -13.80 8.70
C VAL A 343 7.50 -15.22 8.20
N THR A 344 8.29 -15.35 7.14
CA THR A 344 8.45 -16.62 6.39
C THR A 344 9.84 -17.24 6.55
N GLY A 345 10.85 -16.51 7.00
CA GLY A 345 12.23 -16.96 7.00
C GLY A 345 12.77 -17.33 5.61
N ASP A 346 12.18 -16.81 4.52
CA ASP A 346 12.63 -17.03 3.15
C ASP A 346 13.87 -16.16 2.86
N PRO A 347 15.09 -16.72 2.84
CA PRO A 347 16.33 -15.95 2.81
C PRO A 347 16.60 -15.26 1.46
N LEU A 348 15.72 -15.44 0.48
CA LEU A 348 15.76 -14.70 -0.78
C LEU A 348 15.40 -13.21 -0.59
N TYR A 349 14.62 -12.92 0.44
CA TYR A 349 14.11 -11.60 0.81
C TYR A 349 14.78 -11.12 2.10
#